data_AF-A0A954FRZ6-F1
#
_entry.id   AF-A0A954FRZ6-F1
#
_cell.length_a   1.000
_cell.length_b   1.000
_cell.length_c   1.000
_cell.angle_alpha   90.00
_cell.angle_beta   90.00
_cell.angle_gamma   90.00
#
_symmetry.space_group_name_H-M   'P 1'
#
loop_
_entity.id
_entity.type
_entity.pdbx_description
1 polymer ?
#
loop_
_entity_poly.entity_id
_entity_poly.type
_entity_poly.pdbx_seq_one_letter_code
_entity_poly.pdbx_strand_id
1 'polypeptide(L)'
;KEIGKPVVVVNRTGGAGAIGHFAGAKAKPDGQTITMATFELSTMHRMRISRLTFEDFDCLVQVSADPAALFVQQHAPWKSLSQFIETARTSPGRLKMSGTATGGAWDLARIGLQRAADLPVDAVIWVPHQGSAPSLIELIGGHLDAVCCSLAEAAPQVASGNLRALAVMSDDRIADFPDVPTAKEQGIDWTAVAWRGLAIPDGTPPEFVAPLQATCLKIATSNEFRSFMKKNGFVVNVRAGEEFRSYLRQQDEQWREVVHFAGYEKGLTGNHDPGPLALPGMLCIGLIISGSIEWVRRRRPIDAIASNPVDPGFHTRNFTYMLVALIAYVVAIPVFGFGASTLCFVTLLVRRFGASWRAAAAGAIVIAFIVWILFVVSFRVQLPTGRFGLPF
;
A
#
# COMPACT_ATOMS: atom_id res chain seq x y z
N LYS A 1 -28.70 -6.22 -12.68
CA LYS A 1 -30.18 -6.36 -12.75
C LYS A 1 -30.82 -4.98 -12.83
N GLU A 2 -30.70 -4.15 -11.80
CA GLU A 2 -31.33 -2.80 -11.75
C GLU A 2 -30.92 -1.86 -12.91
N ILE A 3 -29.65 -1.84 -13.31
CA ILE A 3 -29.16 -0.96 -14.40
C ILE A 3 -29.58 -1.46 -15.80
N GLY A 4 -30.08 -2.69 -15.93
CA GLY A 4 -30.47 -3.28 -17.23
C GLY A 4 -29.30 -3.54 -18.20
N LYS A 5 -28.05 -3.29 -17.79
CA LYS A 5 -26.82 -3.51 -18.58
C LYS A 5 -25.80 -4.33 -17.79
N PRO A 6 -24.85 -5.01 -18.46
CA PRO A 6 -23.71 -5.63 -17.80
C PRO A 6 -22.85 -4.59 -17.08
N VAL A 7 -22.40 -4.91 -15.86
CA VAL A 7 -21.43 -4.12 -15.10
C VAL A 7 -20.17 -4.95 -14.97
N VAL A 8 -19.12 -4.59 -15.72
CA VAL A 8 -17.86 -5.32 -15.72
C VAL A 8 -16.97 -4.82 -14.59
N VAL A 9 -16.48 -5.75 -13.76
CA VAL A 9 -15.56 -5.43 -12.65
C VAL A 9 -14.13 -5.58 -13.15
N VAL A 10 -13.31 -4.54 -12.93
CA VAL A 10 -11.89 -4.54 -13.27
C VAL A 10 -11.07 -4.22 -12.03
N ASN A 11 -10.29 -5.18 -11.56
CA ASN A 11 -9.37 -4.97 -10.44
C ASN A 11 -8.10 -4.25 -10.93
N ARG A 12 -7.86 -3.03 -10.44
CA ARG A 12 -6.62 -2.27 -10.67
C ARG A 12 -5.82 -2.16 -9.38
N THR A 13 -4.79 -2.99 -9.24
CA THR A 13 -3.97 -3.10 -8.02
C THR A 13 -2.74 -2.18 -8.05
N GLY A 14 -2.20 -1.88 -6.87
CA GLY A 14 -0.95 -1.11 -6.73
C GLY A 14 -1.09 0.17 -5.90
N GLY A 15 0.02 0.60 -5.29
CA GLY A 15 0.12 1.86 -4.53
C GLY A 15 -0.86 1.95 -3.35
N ALA A 16 -1.07 0.87 -2.60
CA ALA A 16 -2.07 0.80 -1.53
C ALA A 16 -3.48 1.26 -1.98
N GLY A 17 -3.87 0.91 -3.21
CA GLY A 17 -5.16 1.28 -3.79
C GLY A 17 -5.16 2.59 -4.58
N ALA A 18 -4.07 3.37 -4.55
CA ALA A 18 -3.97 4.64 -5.26
C ALA A 18 -4.20 4.50 -6.78
N ILE A 19 -3.74 3.41 -7.40
CA ILE A 19 -3.91 3.19 -8.84
C ILE A 19 -5.39 3.02 -9.23
N GLY A 20 -6.14 2.25 -8.43
CA GLY A 20 -7.57 2.04 -8.65
C GLY A 20 -8.38 3.32 -8.45
N HIS A 21 -8.13 4.04 -7.36
CA HIS A 21 -8.78 5.32 -7.08
C HIS A 21 -8.43 6.38 -8.13
N PHE A 22 -7.17 6.47 -8.56
CA PHE A 22 -6.77 7.42 -9.60
C PHE A 22 -7.46 7.13 -10.94
N ALA A 23 -7.55 5.86 -11.33
CA ALA A 23 -8.28 5.48 -12.52
C ALA A 23 -9.76 5.85 -12.45
N GLY A 24 -10.37 5.71 -11.27
CA GLY A 24 -11.72 6.14 -10.97
C GLY A 24 -11.90 7.65 -11.08
N ALA A 25 -11.14 8.41 -10.29
CA ALA A 25 -11.19 9.88 -10.24
C ALA A 25 -10.90 10.55 -11.59
N LYS A 26 -10.09 9.91 -12.46
CA LYS A 26 -9.74 10.44 -13.80
C LYS A 26 -10.53 9.80 -14.94
N ALA A 27 -11.54 8.98 -14.64
CA ALA A 27 -12.44 8.49 -15.66
C ALA A 27 -13.30 9.63 -16.24
N LYS A 28 -13.95 9.37 -17.37
CA LYS A 28 -14.90 10.32 -17.95
C LYS A 28 -16.07 10.50 -16.97
N PRO A 29 -16.51 11.73 -16.68
CA PRO A 29 -17.62 12.00 -15.78
C PRO A 29 -18.97 11.78 -16.51
N ASP A 30 -19.17 10.60 -17.09
CA ASP A 30 -20.34 10.23 -17.91
C ASP A 30 -21.23 9.15 -17.26
N GLY A 31 -20.99 8.87 -15.99
CA GLY A 31 -21.73 7.86 -15.21
C GLY A 31 -21.43 6.40 -15.58
N GLN A 32 -20.51 6.13 -16.51
CA GLN A 32 -20.21 4.75 -16.95
C GLN A 32 -19.11 4.07 -16.12
N THR A 33 -18.33 4.85 -15.38
CA THR A 33 -17.30 4.33 -14.49
C THR A 33 -17.71 4.53 -13.04
N ILE A 34 -17.94 3.42 -12.33
CA ILE A 34 -18.20 3.40 -10.89
C ILE A 34 -16.96 2.84 -10.20
N THR A 35 -16.47 3.56 -9.20
CA THR A 35 -15.31 3.22 -8.39
C THR A 35 -15.79 2.62 -7.07
N MET A 36 -15.18 1.49 -6.68
CA MET A 36 -15.25 1.05 -5.29
C MET A 36 -14.27 1.89 -4.48
N ALA A 37 -14.79 2.95 -3.87
CA ALA A 37 -14.05 3.82 -2.97
C ALA A 37 -13.88 3.15 -1.61
N THR A 38 -12.70 3.26 -1.03
CA THR A 38 -12.37 2.62 0.25
C THR A 38 -11.73 3.61 1.20
N PHE A 39 -11.61 3.19 2.46
CA PHE A 39 -11.00 3.93 3.57
C PHE A 39 -9.74 4.74 3.19
N GLU A 40 -8.89 4.22 2.31
CA GLU A 40 -7.64 4.82 1.88
C GLU A 40 -7.80 6.23 1.31
N LEU A 41 -8.98 6.63 0.81
CA LEU A 41 -9.22 8.03 0.41
C LEU A 41 -9.05 9.02 1.57
N SER A 42 -9.26 8.57 2.80
CA SER A 42 -9.09 9.38 4.03
C SER A 42 -7.62 9.51 4.46
N THR A 43 -6.71 8.72 3.88
CA THR A 43 -5.34 8.58 4.41
C THR A 43 -4.23 8.72 3.37
N MET A 44 -4.48 8.35 2.11
CA MET A 44 -3.44 8.30 1.08
C MET A 44 -2.77 9.65 0.80
N HIS A 45 -3.53 10.76 0.85
CA HIS A 45 -2.98 12.10 0.68
C HIS A 45 -2.20 12.59 1.89
N ARG A 46 -2.62 12.15 3.08
CA ARG A 46 -1.92 12.45 4.33
C ARG A 46 -0.58 11.74 4.40
N MET A 47 -0.53 10.50 3.91
CA MET A 47 0.69 9.69 3.83
C MET A 47 1.52 9.94 2.55
N ARG A 48 1.14 10.92 1.71
CA ARG A 48 1.80 11.27 0.44
C ARG A 48 1.89 10.14 -0.59
N ILE A 49 1.01 9.14 -0.51
CA ILE A 49 0.91 8.05 -1.49
C ILE A 49 0.26 8.56 -2.79
N SER A 50 -0.75 9.42 -2.66
CA SER A 50 -1.48 10.03 -3.78
C SER A 50 -2.09 11.35 -3.33
N ARG A 51 -2.29 12.32 -4.22
CA ARG A 51 -2.97 13.58 -3.87
C ARG A 51 -4.50 13.47 -3.78
N LEU A 52 -5.05 12.30 -4.11
CA LEU A 52 -6.49 12.10 -4.17
C LEU A 52 -7.12 12.21 -2.78
N THR A 53 -8.28 12.84 -2.74
CA THR A 53 -9.16 12.88 -1.57
C THR A 53 -10.54 12.36 -1.96
N PHE A 54 -11.46 12.32 -1.00
CA PHE A 54 -12.86 12.02 -1.31
C PHE A 54 -13.54 13.11 -2.16
N GLU A 55 -12.95 14.30 -2.28
CA GLU A 55 -13.49 15.41 -3.07
C GLU A 55 -13.27 15.22 -4.58
N ASP A 56 -12.37 14.33 -4.99
CA ASP A 56 -12.21 13.93 -6.40
C ASP A 56 -13.36 13.02 -6.91
N PHE A 57 -14.40 12.83 -6.10
CA PHE A 57 -15.51 11.93 -6.38
C PHE A 57 -16.87 12.48 -5.94
N ASP A 58 -17.89 12.19 -6.74
CA ASP A 58 -19.28 12.16 -6.30
C ASP A 58 -19.57 10.81 -5.63
N CYS A 59 -19.53 10.78 -4.30
CA CYS A 59 -19.75 9.57 -3.51
C CYS A 59 -21.24 9.21 -3.43
N LEU A 60 -21.61 8.06 -4.00
CA LEU A 60 -23.01 7.66 -4.14
C LEU A 60 -23.55 7.07 -2.83
N VAL A 61 -23.00 5.92 -2.41
CA VAL A 61 -23.52 5.12 -1.30
C VAL A 61 -22.39 4.37 -0.60
N GLN A 62 -22.34 4.46 0.72
CA GLN A 62 -21.58 3.53 1.55
C GLN A 62 -22.29 2.16 1.56
N VAL A 63 -21.54 1.09 1.36
CA VAL A 63 -22.08 -0.28 1.26
C VAL A 63 -21.57 -1.20 2.38
N SER A 64 -20.43 -0.88 2.99
CA SER A 64 -19.89 -1.64 4.12
C SER A 64 -19.16 -0.74 5.11
N ALA A 65 -19.11 -1.20 6.36
CA ALA A 65 -18.39 -0.57 7.46
C ALA A 65 -17.90 -1.67 8.40
N ASP A 66 -16.65 -2.11 8.25
CA ASP A 66 -16.11 -3.19 9.06
C ASP A 66 -15.26 -2.61 10.20
N PRO A 67 -15.73 -2.63 11.45
CA PRO A 67 -14.96 -2.12 12.57
C PRO A 67 -13.74 -3.00 12.83
N ALA A 68 -12.61 -2.37 13.10
CA ALA A 68 -11.42 -3.05 13.56
C ALA A 68 -11.67 -3.64 14.95
N ALA A 69 -11.05 -4.77 15.23
CA ALA A 69 -11.05 -5.42 16.52
C ALA A 69 -9.66 -5.95 16.83
N LEU A 70 -9.38 -6.13 18.12
CA LEU A 70 -8.11 -6.65 18.62
C LEU A 70 -8.29 -8.11 19.03
N PHE A 71 -7.51 -9.01 18.44
CA PHE A 71 -7.56 -10.44 18.70
C PHE A 71 -6.26 -10.93 19.33
N VAL A 72 -6.39 -11.87 20.26
CA VAL A 72 -5.28 -12.61 20.86
C VAL A 72 -5.58 -14.11 20.77
N GLN A 73 -4.58 -14.97 21.01
CA GLN A 73 -4.86 -16.39 21.21
C GLN A 73 -5.81 -16.60 22.40
N GLN A 74 -6.64 -17.64 22.33
CA GLN A 74 -7.59 -17.96 23.39
C GLN A 74 -6.94 -18.20 24.76
N HIS A 75 -5.70 -18.71 24.76
CA HIS A 75 -4.90 -18.99 25.96
C HIS A 75 -3.90 -17.89 26.32
N ALA A 76 -3.92 -16.76 25.60
CA ALA A 76 -3.07 -15.62 25.92
C ALA A 76 -3.40 -15.09 27.33
N PRO A 77 -2.41 -14.46 28.02
CA PRO A 77 -2.62 -13.97 29.39
C PRO A 77 -3.63 -12.81 29.48
N TRP A 78 -3.93 -12.15 28.36
CA TRP A 78 -4.86 -11.01 28.30
C TRP A 78 -6.29 -11.48 28.05
N LYS A 79 -7.18 -11.14 28.99
CA LYS A 79 -8.62 -11.41 28.92
C LYS A 79 -9.45 -10.16 28.64
N SER A 80 -8.83 -8.97 28.69
CA SER A 80 -9.44 -7.68 28.37
C SER A 80 -8.47 -6.77 27.64
N LEU A 81 -9.00 -5.73 26.99
CA LEU A 81 -8.20 -4.71 26.31
C LEU A 81 -7.29 -3.97 27.31
N SER A 82 -7.80 -3.65 28.49
CA SER A 82 -7.04 -2.94 29.54
C SER A 82 -5.80 -3.71 29.97
N GLN A 83 -5.88 -5.05 30.10
CA GLN A 83 -4.72 -5.89 30.44
C GLN A 83 -3.66 -5.89 29.33
N PHE A 84 -4.11 -5.92 28.07
CA PHE A 84 -3.20 -5.86 26.92
C PHE A 84 -2.47 -4.51 26.87
N ILE A 85 -3.20 -3.41 27.05
CA ILE A 85 -2.66 -2.05 27.06
C ILE A 85 -1.69 -1.84 28.22
N GLU A 86 -2.00 -2.35 29.41
CA GLU A 86 -1.09 -2.27 30.55
C GLU A 86 0.23 -3.01 30.28
N THR A 87 0.16 -4.15 29.58
CA THR A 87 1.38 -4.86 29.16
C THR A 87 2.16 -4.07 28.13
N ALA A 88 1.49 -3.44 27.16
CA ALA A 88 2.14 -2.57 26.18
C ALA A 88 2.81 -1.35 26.86
N ARG A 89 2.19 -0.81 27.92
CA ARG A 89 2.71 0.33 28.69
C ARG A 89 3.96 -0.03 29.50
N THR A 90 3.91 -1.15 30.21
CA THR A 90 4.97 -1.57 31.14
C THR A 90 6.12 -2.28 30.43
N SER A 91 5.91 -2.80 29.23
CA SER A 91 6.90 -3.55 28.44
C SER A 91 6.92 -3.09 26.97
N PRO A 92 7.26 -1.83 26.68
CA PRO A 92 7.27 -1.30 25.32
C PRO A 92 8.20 -2.13 24.41
N GLY A 93 7.75 -2.42 23.20
CA GLY A 93 8.48 -3.24 22.22
C GLY A 93 8.44 -4.74 22.49
N ARG A 94 7.76 -5.22 23.55
CA ARG A 94 7.60 -6.65 23.81
C ARG A 94 6.57 -7.31 22.91
N LEU A 95 5.43 -6.64 22.74
CA LEU A 95 4.27 -7.19 22.03
C LEU A 95 4.45 -7.05 20.53
N LYS A 96 4.17 -8.12 19.78
CA LYS A 96 4.16 -8.15 18.32
C LYS A 96 2.73 -8.19 17.81
N MET A 97 2.42 -7.29 16.88
CA MET A 97 1.11 -7.17 16.28
C MET A 97 1.17 -7.17 14.76
N SER A 98 0.10 -7.63 14.13
CA SER A 98 -0.09 -7.53 12.68
C SER A 98 -1.56 -7.28 12.34
N GLY A 99 -1.85 -7.18 11.05
CA GLY A 99 -3.19 -7.12 10.49
C GLY A 99 -3.15 -6.81 9.01
N THR A 100 -2.33 -5.84 8.63
CA THR A 100 -2.11 -5.38 7.25
C THR A 100 -0.66 -4.92 7.08
N ALA A 101 -0.31 -4.44 5.90
CA ALA A 101 0.95 -3.76 5.68
C ALA A 101 0.99 -2.46 6.50
N THR A 102 2.20 -1.95 6.74
CA THR A 102 2.41 -0.63 7.37
C THR A 102 1.61 0.46 6.66
N GLY A 103 0.90 1.30 7.41
CA GLY A 103 0.02 2.33 6.86
C GLY A 103 -1.33 1.82 6.33
N GLY A 104 -1.58 0.50 6.39
CA GLY A 104 -2.88 -0.08 6.06
C GLY A 104 -3.93 0.21 7.14
N ALA A 105 -5.19 -0.11 6.82
CA ALA A 105 -6.33 0.15 7.70
C ALA A 105 -6.15 -0.37 9.12
N TRP A 106 -5.60 -1.59 9.28
CA TRP A 106 -5.44 -2.21 10.59
C TRP A 106 -4.20 -1.74 11.36
N ASP A 107 -3.15 -1.31 10.64
CA ASP A 107 -2.02 -0.63 11.27
C ASP A 107 -2.48 0.71 11.88
N LEU A 108 -3.17 1.52 11.06
CA LEU A 108 -3.69 2.82 11.49
C LEU A 108 -4.75 2.68 12.59
N ALA A 109 -5.62 1.67 12.53
CA ALA A 109 -6.59 1.39 13.60
C ALA A 109 -5.90 1.11 14.94
N ARG A 110 -4.84 0.29 14.94
CA ARG A 110 -4.02 0.02 16.13
C ARG A 110 -3.31 1.29 16.62
N ILE A 111 -2.75 2.09 15.72
CA ILE A 111 -2.06 3.34 16.09
C ILE A 111 -3.03 4.32 16.73
N GLY A 112 -4.23 4.47 16.19
CA GLY A 112 -5.27 5.31 16.80
C GLY A 112 -5.71 4.80 18.17
N LEU A 113 -5.82 3.48 18.35
CA LEU A 113 -6.08 2.88 19.66
C LEU A 113 -4.94 3.20 20.66
N GLN A 114 -3.69 3.06 20.24
CA GLN A 114 -2.53 3.41 21.08
C GLN A 114 -2.56 4.88 21.49
N ARG A 115 -2.81 5.79 20.53
CA ARG A 115 -2.94 7.21 20.79
C ARG A 115 -4.04 7.50 21.81
N ALA A 116 -5.22 6.93 21.61
CA ALA A 116 -6.36 7.12 22.53
C ALA A 116 -6.14 6.51 23.91
N ALA A 117 -5.20 5.57 24.03
CA ALA A 117 -4.77 4.97 25.28
C ALA A 117 -3.47 5.57 25.85
N ASP A 118 -3.00 6.72 25.35
CA ASP A 118 -1.74 7.35 25.78
C ASP A 118 -0.53 6.39 25.72
N LEU A 119 -0.45 5.59 24.66
CA LEU A 119 0.70 4.74 24.34
C LEU A 119 1.46 5.32 23.14
N PRO A 120 2.80 5.34 23.17
CA PRO A 120 3.58 5.71 21.98
C PRO A 120 3.42 4.66 20.88
N VAL A 121 3.64 5.05 19.63
CA VAL A 121 3.47 4.20 18.44
C VAL A 121 4.28 2.89 18.55
N ASP A 122 5.49 2.98 19.12
CA ASP A 122 6.45 1.90 19.30
C ASP A 122 6.22 1.05 20.57
N ALA A 123 5.15 1.32 21.34
CA ALA A 123 4.76 0.48 22.47
C ALA A 123 4.54 -1.00 22.06
N VAL A 124 4.18 -1.24 20.81
CA VAL A 124 4.10 -2.58 20.21
C VAL A 124 4.84 -2.60 18.87
N ILE A 125 5.45 -3.73 18.55
CA ILE A 125 6.12 -3.96 17.27
C ILE A 125 5.07 -4.32 16.23
N TRP A 126 4.99 -3.56 15.13
CA TRP A 126 4.19 -3.94 13.97
C TRP A 126 4.97 -4.84 13.02
N VAL A 127 4.43 -6.03 12.75
CA VAL A 127 4.98 -7.01 11.81
C VAL A 127 4.10 -7.00 10.55
N PRO A 128 4.50 -6.32 9.47
CA PRO A 128 3.63 -6.09 8.33
C PRO A 128 3.37 -7.39 7.54
N HIS A 129 2.09 -7.68 7.29
CA HIS A 129 1.65 -8.79 6.45
C HIS A 129 0.72 -8.30 5.34
N GLN A 130 0.57 -9.09 4.27
CA GLN A 130 -0.34 -8.78 3.15
C GLN A 130 -1.81 -9.11 3.51
N GLY A 131 -2.31 -8.55 4.61
CA GLY A 131 -3.69 -8.68 5.07
C GLY A 131 -3.89 -9.56 6.30
N SER A 132 -5.16 -9.68 6.72
CA SER A 132 -5.53 -10.31 8.00
C SER A 132 -5.33 -11.82 7.98
N ALA A 133 -5.59 -12.50 6.86
CA ALA A 133 -5.48 -13.95 6.77
C ALA A 133 -4.09 -14.50 7.16
N PRO A 134 -2.97 -14.05 6.57
CA PRO A 134 -1.64 -14.48 7.01
C PRO A 134 -1.33 -14.03 8.45
N SER A 135 -1.80 -12.85 8.87
CA SER A 135 -1.62 -12.36 10.24
C SER A 135 -2.27 -13.29 11.28
N LEU A 136 -3.49 -13.76 11.01
CA LEU A 136 -4.23 -14.66 11.89
C LEU A 136 -3.56 -16.03 11.99
N ILE A 137 -2.95 -16.53 10.91
CA ILE A 137 -2.17 -17.78 10.92
C ILE A 137 -0.95 -17.64 11.84
N GLU A 138 -0.20 -16.55 11.73
CA GLU A 138 0.96 -16.28 12.60
C GLU A 138 0.56 -16.10 14.07
N LEU A 139 -0.60 -15.47 14.32
CA LEU A 139 -1.16 -15.39 15.67
C LEU A 139 -1.49 -16.76 16.23
N ILE A 140 -2.14 -17.64 15.47
CA ILE A 140 -2.44 -19.01 15.90
C ILE A 140 -1.16 -19.81 16.13
N GLY A 141 -0.12 -19.60 15.31
CA GLY A 141 1.19 -20.22 15.46
C GLY A 141 2.01 -19.70 16.65
N GLY A 142 1.59 -18.61 17.31
CA GLY A 142 2.29 -18.02 18.45
C GLY A 142 3.46 -17.12 18.07
N HIS A 143 3.53 -16.68 16.82
CA HIS A 143 4.55 -15.76 16.34
C HIS A 143 4.19 -14.28 16.55
N LEU A 144 2.90 -14.00 16.78
CA LEU A 144 2.35 -12.70 17.15
C LEU A 144 1.62 -12.79 18.50
N ASP A 145 1.60 -11.69 19.24
CA ASP A 145 0.85 -11.57 20.50
C ASP A 145 -0.60 -11.15 20.24
N ALA A 146 -0.84 -10.33 19.21
CA ALA A 146 -2.17 -9.91 18.81
C ALA A 146 -2.29 -9.61 17.31
N VAL A 147 -3.52 -9.59 16.80
CA VAL A 147 -3.84 -9.14 15.44
C VAL A 147 -4.95 -8.09 15.51
N CYS A 148 -4.78 -7.02 14.74
CA CYS A 148 -5.86 -6.08 14.46
C CYS A 148 -6.47 -6.43 13.09
N CYS A 149 -7.76 -6.72 13.05
CA CYS A 149 -8.50 -7.00 11.82
C CYS A 149 -10.00 -6.83 12.07
N SER A 150 -10.87 -7.09 11.09
CA SER A 150 -12.31 -7.07 11.37
C SER A 150 -12.77 -8.33 12.12
N LEU A 151 -13.89 -8.22 12.84
CA LEU A 151 -14.56 -9.39 13.47
C LEU A 151 -14.90 -10.47 12.45
N ALA A 152 -15.33 -10.07 11.26
CA ALA A 152 -15.64 -10.97 10.16
C ALA A 152 -14.45 -11.86 9.76
N GLU A 153 -13.28 -11.25 9.62
CA GLU A 153 -12.05 -11.94 9.20
C GLU A 153 -11.58 -12.97 10.22
N ALA A 154 -11.78 -12.69 11.51
CA ALA A 154 -11.41 -13.59 12.61
C ALA A 154 -12.54 -14.53 13.04
N ALA A 155 -13.79 -14.33 12.59
CA ALA A 155 -14.97 -15.05 13.07
C ALA A 155 -14.82 -16.57 13.08
N PRO A 156 -14.27 -17.23 12.03
CA PRO A 156 -14.07 -18.67 12.05
C PRO A 156 -13.14 -19.14 13.17
N GLN A 157 -12.11 -18.36 13.47
CA GLN A 157 -11.09 -18.68 14.48
C GLN A 157 -11.55 -18.35 15.90
N VAL A 158 -12.42 -17.36 16.05
CA VAL A 158 -13.11 -17.09 17.32
C VAL A 158 -14.13 -18.19 17.61
N ALA A 159 -14.91 -18.59 16.60
CA ALA A 159 -15.90 -19.66 16.73
C ALA A 159 -15.27 -21.03 17.04
N SER A 160 -14.08 -21.31 16.50
CA SER A 160 -13.33 -22.54 16.80
C SER A 160 -12.62 -22.50 18.17
N GLY A 161 -12.68 -21.39 18.90
CA GLY A 161 -12.02 -21.22 20.19
C GLY A 161 -10.49 -21.08 20.10
N ASN A 162 -9.94 -20.81 18.91
CA ASN A 162 -8.50 -20.56 18.74
C ASN A 162 -8.13 -19.15 19.18
N LEU A 163 -9.00 -18.18 18.93
CA LEU A 163 -8.77 -16.76 19.18
C LEU A 163 -9.87 -16.15 20.05
N ARG A 164 -9.53 -15.04 20.70
CA ARG A 164 -10.44 -14.18 21.48
C ARG A 164 -10.37 -12.76 20.98
N ALA A 165 -11.52 -12.12 20.79
CA ALA A 165 -11.60 -10.68 20.61
C ALA A 165 -11.55 -9.97 21.98
N LEU A 166 -10.62 -9.04 22.17
CA LEU A 166 -10.49 -8.24 23.39
C LEU A 166 -11.37 -6.98 23.34
N ALA A 167 -11.49 -6.38 22.16
CA ALA A 167 -12.33 -5.23 21.92
C ALA A 167 -12.65 -5.07 20.44
N VAL A 168 -13.80 -4.49 20.14
CA VAL A 168 -14.13 -3.90 18.84
C VAL A 168 -14.04 -2.37 18.91
N MET A 169 -13.49 -1.74 17.89
CA MET A 169 -13.30 -0.28 17.77
C MET A 169 -14.52 0.33 17.06
N SER A 170 -15.70 0.15 17.65
CA SER A 170 -16.98 0.73 17.20
C SER A 170 -17.67 1.45 18.35
N ASP A 171 -18.63 2.31 18.02
CA ASP A 171 -19.43 3.01 19.04
C ASP A 171 -20.26 2.01 19.86
N ASP A 172 -20.92 1.08 19.18
CA ASP A 172 -21.75 0.03 19.77
C ASP A 172 -21.18 -1.36 19.50
N ARG A 173 -21.57 -2.34 20.32
CA ARG A 173 -21.27 -3.75 20.06
C ARG A 173 -21.92 -4.21 18.76
N ILE A 174 -21.29 -5.17 18.09
CA ILE A 174 -21.80 -5.72 16.84
C ILE A 174 -22.84 -6.79 17.16
N ALA A 175 -24.04 -6.69 16.57
CA ALA A 175 -25.16 -7.57 16.88
C ALA A 175 -24.86 -9.07 16.68
N ASP A 176 -24.02 -9.41 15.69
CA ASP A 176 -23.57 -10.79 15.44
C ASP A 176 -22.45 -11.23 16.41
N PHE A 177 -21.88 -10.31 17.21
CA PHE A 177 -20.83 -10.55 18.21
C PHE A 177 -21.12 -9.82 19.54
N PRO A 178 -22.28 -10.10 20.19
CA PRO A 178 -22.74 -9.33 21.36
C PRO A 178 -21.83 -9.47 22.58
N ASP A 179 -21.05 -10.54 22.66
CA ASP A 179 -20.12 -10.81 23.77
C ASP A 179 -18.79 -10.04 23.65
N VAL A 180 -18.52 -9.44 22.50
CA VAL A 180 -17.30 -8.66 22.29
C VAL A 180 -17.54 -7.22 22.75
N PRO A 181 -16.88 -6.76 23.84
CA PRO A 181 -17.02 -5.39 24.30
C PRO A 181 -16.39 -4.41 23.31
N THR A 182 -16.86 -3.16 23.31
CA THR A 182 -16.21 -2.08 22.57
C THR A 182 -14.96 -1.59 23.31
N ALA A 183 -14.10 -0.85 22.61
CA ALA A 183 -13.01 -0.11 23.26
C ALA A 183 -13.55 0.96 24.23
N LYS A 184 -14.67 1.61 23.86
CA LYS A 184 -15.32 2.65 24.67
C LYS A 184 -15.86 2.12 25.99
N GLU A 185 -16.49 0.95 25.98
CA GLU A 185 -16.94 0.27 27.21
C GLU A 185 -15.79 -0.06 28.17
N GLN A 186 -14.55 -0.12 27.64
CA GLN A 186 -13.33 -0.37 28.41
C GLN A 186 -12.53 0.90 28.72
N GLY A 187 -13.12 2.08 28.51
CA GLY A 187 -12.56 3.38 28.89
C GLY A 187 -11.65 4.04 27.86
N ILE A 188 -11.66 3.57 26.60
CA ILE A 188 -10.84 4.15 25.52
C ILE A 188 -11.75 4.63 24.41
N ASP A 189 -11.84 5.96 24.24
CA ASP A 189 -12.68 6.59 23.23
C ASP A 189 -12.00 6.54 21.85
N TRP A 190 -12.10 5.37 21.21
CA TRP A 190 -11.57 5.15 19.87
C TRP A 190 -12.48 4.25 19.05
N THR A 191 -12.73 4.67 17.80
CA THR A 191 -13.36 3.85 16.77
C THR A 191 -12.51 3.84 15.52
N ALA A 192 -12.50 2.72 14.80
CA ALA A 192 -11.77 2.58 13.55
C ALA A 192 -12.55 1.63 12.65
N VAL A 193 -13.00 2.15 11.50
CA VAL A 193 -13.90 1.44 10.60
C VAL A 193 -13.32 1.44 9.20
N ALA A 194 -13.07 0.26 8.65
CA ALA A 194 -12.77 0.10 7.23
C ALA A 194 -14.09 0.14 6.45
N TRP A 195 -14.39 1.30 5.87
CA TRP A 195 -15.58 1.48 5.06
C TRP A 195 -15.31 1.23 3.57
N ARG A 196 -16.36 0.85 2.86
CA ARG A 196 -16.38 0.77 1.38
C ARG A 196 -17.63 1.44 0.85
N GLY A 197 -17.50 2.13 -0.27
CA GLY A 197 -18.59 2.83 -0.93
C GLY A 197 -18.45 2.82 -2.45
N LEU A 198 -19.55 3.13 -3.11
CA LEU A 198 -19.60 3.36 -4.55
C LEU A 198 -19.50 4.85 -4.81
N ALA A 199 -18.65 5.22 -5.76
CA ALA A 199 -18.41 6.60 -6.12
C ALA A 199 -18.21 6.74 -7.64
N ILE A 200 -18.46 7.92 -8.18
CA ILE A 200 -18.21 8.27 -9.59
C ILE A 200 -17.29 9.51 -9.62
N PRO A 201 -16.64 9.81 -10.77
CA PRO A 201 -15.74 10.95 -10.85
C PRO A 201 -16.46 12.26 -10.49
N ASP A 202 -15.78 13.16 -9.79
CA ASP A 202 -16.28 14.52 -9.57
C ASP A 202 -16.62 15.20 -10.91
N GLY A 203 -17.63 16.09 -10.88
CA GLY A 203 -18.16 16.77 -12.05
C GLY A 203 -19.04 15.90 -12.95
N THR A 204 -19.49 14.73 -12.47
CA THR A 204 -20.49 13.95 -13.21
C THR A 204 -21.82 14.70 -13.24
N PRO A 205 -22.46 14.88 -14.42
CA PRO A 205 -23.70 15.63 -14.51
C PRO A 205 -24.81 15.09 -13.59
N PRO A 206 -25.58 15.96 -12.90
CA PRO A 206 -26.59 15.54 -11.93
C PRO A 206 -27.62 14.54 -12.46
N GLU A 207 -27.92 14.56 -13.77
CA GLU A 207 -28.81 13.60 -14.43
C GLU A 207 -28.28 12.16 -14.40
N PHE A 208 -26.98 11.95 -14.19
CA PHE A 208 -26.40 10.62 -13.96
C PHE A 208 -26.24 10.33 -12.46
N VAL A 209 -25.85 11.33 -11.66
CA VAL A 209 -25.58 11.16 -10.22
C VAL A 209 -26.85 10.68 -9.49
N ALA A 210 -27.97 11.38 -9.62
CA ALA A 210 -29.17 11.07 -8.84
C ALA A 210 -29.77 9.69 -9.16
N PRO A 211 -29.92 9.26 -10.44
CA PRO A 211 -30.40 7.91 -10.75
C PRO A 211 -29.44 6.81 -10.30
N LEU A 212 -28.13 7.01 -10.45
CA LEU A 212 -27.14 6.04 -9.97
C LEU A 212 -27.17 5.91 -8.45
N GLN A 213 -27.22 7.02 -7.72
CA GLN A 213 -27.32 7.01 -6.27
C GLN A 213 -28.58 6.28 -5.80
N ALA A 214 -29.75 6.59 -6.40
CA ALA A 214 -31.00 5.92 -6.07
C ALA A 214 -30.94 4.41 -6.34
N THR A 215 -30.33 4.02 -7.46
CA THR A 215 -30.14 2.61 -7.83
C THR A 215 -29.20 1.89 -6.85
N CYS A 216 -28.05 2.50 -6.52
CA CYS A 216 -27.10 1.96 -5.56
C CYS A 216 -27.72 1.83 -4.17
N LEU A 217 -28.51 2.80 -3.72
CA LEU A 217 -29.19 2.78 -2.44
C LEU A 217 -30.25 1.67 -2.38
N LYS A 218 -31.05 1.52 -3.44
CA LYS A 218 -32.00 0.41 -3.57
C LYS A 218 -31.30 -0.95 -3.44
N ILE A 219 -30.15 -1.12 -4.10
CA ILE A 219 -29.36 -2.36 -4.00
C ILE A 219 -28.83 -2.55 -2.58
N ALA A 220 -28.17 -1.54 -2.00
CA ALA A 220 -27.52 -1.61 -0.69
C ALA A 220 -28.52 -1.90 0.45
N THR A 221 -29.77 -1.47 0.30
CA THR A 221 -30.84 -1.72 1.27
C THR A 221 -31.59 -3.04 1.06
N SER A 222 -31.40 -3.71 -0.08
CA SER A 222 -32.12 -4.93 -0.44
C SER A 222 -31.78 -6.13 0.46
N ASN A 223 -32.75 -7.02 0.68
CA ASN A 223 -32.55 -8.26 1.43
C ASN A 223 -31.54 -9.20 0.75
N GLU A 224 -31.51 -9.24 -0.59
CA GLU A 224 -30.53 -10.02 -1.36
C GLU A 224 -29.11 -9.54 -1.06
N PHE A 225 -28.86 -8.23 -1.09
CA PHE A 225 -27.57 -7.65 -0.76
C PHE A 225 -27.19 -7.86 0.71
N ARG A 226 -28.10 -7.56 1.65
CA ARG A 226 -27.84 -7.75 3.09
C ARG A 226 -27.51 -9.21 3.42
N SER A 227 -28.24 -10.15 2.83
CA SER A 227 -27.99 -11.59 3.01
C SER A 227 -26.65 -12.01 2.43
N PHE A 228 -26.30 -11.49 1.24
CA PHE A 228 -25.00 -11.73 0.63
C PHE A 228 -23.86 -11.20 1.51
N MET A 229 -23.97 -9.96 1.99
CA MET A 229 -22.97 -9.33 2.84
C MET A 229 -22.79 -10.11 4.15
N LYS A 230 -23.90 -10.45 4.83
CA LYS A 230 -23.86 -11.27 6.06
C LYS A 230 -23.20 -12.62 5.84
N LYS A 231 -23.54 -13.33 4.75
CA LYS A 231 -22.93 -14.62 4.41
C LYS A 231 -21.42 -14.54 4.19
N ASN A 232 -20.92 -13.39 3.73
CA ASN A 232 -19.50 -13.13 3.53
C ASN A 232 -18.85 -12.38 4.70
N GLY A 233 -19.56 -12.24 5.83
CA GLY A 233 -19.05 -11.62 7.05
C GLY A 233 -19.05 -10.09 7.07
N PHE A 234 -19.48 -9.40 6.01
CA PHE A 234 -19.44 -7.95 5.99
C PHE A 234 -20.55 -7.31 6.82
N VAL A 235 -20.20 -6.22 7.50
CA VAL A 235 -21.19 -5.40 8.22
C VAL A 235 -21.73 -4.35 7.26
N VAL A 236 -23.04 -4.40 7.01
CA VAL A 236 -23.74 -3.46 6.15
C VAL A 236 -24.04 -2.18 6.93
N ASN A 237 -23.47 -1.08 6.47
CA ASN A 237 -23.84 0.26 6.89
C ASN A 237 -24.06 1.10 5.64
N VAL A 238 -25.23 1.72 5.55
CA VAL A 238 -25.69 2.42 4.36
C VAL A 238 -25.85 3.88 4.71
N ARG A 239 -25.04 4.71 4.05
CA ARG A 239 -25.11 6.18 4.06
C ARG A 239 -25.14 6.63 2.61
N ALA A 240 -25.87 7.68 2.28
CA ALA A 240 -25.97 8.20 0.92
C ALA A 240 -25.98 9.73 0.91
N GLY A 241 -25.61 10.33 -0.23
CA GLY A 241 -25.62 11.78 -0.40
C GLY A 241 -24.81 12.52 0.67
N GLU A 242 -25.40 13.58 1.24
CA GLU A 242 -24.70 14.46 2.18
C GLU A 242 -24.33 13.78 3.50
N GLU A 243 -25.06 12.75 3.92
CA GLU A 243 -24.70 11.95 5.11
C GLU A 243 -23.38 11.23 4.86
N PHE A 244 -23.23 10.59 3.70
CA PHE A 244 -21.98 9.89 3.37
C PHE A 244 -20.83 10.88 3.21
N ARG A 245 -21.07 12.01 2.54
CA ARG A 245 -20.05 13.06 2.39
C ARG A 245 -19.60 13.64 3.72
N SER A 246 -20.52 13.86 4.65
CA SER A 246 -20.20 14.33 6.00
C SER A 246 -19.41 13.29 6.79
N TYR A 247 -19.74 12.00 6.66
CA TYR A 247 -18.95 10.91 7.23
C TYR A 247 -17.52 10.90 6.68
N LEU A 248 -17.33 11.08 5.36
CA LEU A 248 -16.01 11.12 4.74
C LEU A 248 -15.15 12.28 5.26
N ARG A 249 -15.74 13.47 5.47
CA ARG A 249 -15.05 14.60 6.13
C ARG A 249 -14.60 14.27 7.55
N GLN A 250 -15.45 13.60 8.33
CA GLN A 250 -15.11 13.18 9.69
C GLN A 250 -13.99 12.14 9.70
N GLN A 251 -14.05 11.16 8.79
CA GLN A 251 -12.99 10.15 8.64
C GLN A 251 -11.68 10.82 8.25
N ASP A 252 -11.71 11.71 7.27
CA ASP A 252 -10.53 12.43 6.82
C ASP A 252 -9.84 13.17 7.98
N GLU A 253 -10.60 13.89 8.81
CA GLU A 253 -10.07 14.58 9.99
C GLU A 253 -9.53 13.62 11.06
N GLN A 254 -10.29 12.58 11.41
CA GLN A 254 -9.87 11.57 12.38
C GLN A 254 -8.53 10.94 11.98
N TRP A 255 -8.39 10.58 10.70
CA TRP A 255 -7.18 9.92 10.22
C TRP A 255 -6.01 10.88 10.02
N ARG A 256 -6.24 12.21 9.93
CA ARG A 256 -5.18 13.22 10.05
C ARG A 256 -4.42 13.08 11.34
N GLU A 257 -5.13 13.00 12.45
CA GLU A 257 -4.51 12.95 13.77
C GLU A 257 -3.69 11.68 13.95
N VAL A 258 -4.21 10.54 13.45
CA VAL A 258 -3.51 9.25 13.50
C VAL A 258 -2.27 9.25 12.62
N VAL A 259 -2.37 9.71 11.37
CA VAL A 259 -1.22 9.75 10.44
C VAL A 259 -0.12 10.68 10.94
N HIS A 260 -0.51 11.82 11.54
CA HIS A 260 0.43 12.73 12.17
C HIS A 260 1.12 12.09 13.38
N PHE A 261 0.34 11.48 14.29
CA PHE A 261 0.88 10.76 15.44
C PHE A 261 1.82 9.61 15.06
N ALA A 262 1.50 8.90 13.97
CA ALA A 262 2.34 7.84 13.41
C ALA A 262 3.65 8.36 12.80
N GLY A 263 3.75 9.65 12.47
CA GLY A 263 4.85 10.23 11.69
C GLY A 263 4.83 9.86 10.21
N TYR A 264 3.75 9.27 9.70
CA TYR A 264 3.63 8.81 8.31
C TYR A 264 3.39 9.96 7.31
N GLU A 265 3.18 11.19 7.77
CA GLU A 265 3.05 12.40 6.93
C GLU A 265 4.31 12.71 6.08
N LYS A 266 5.46 12.16 6.47
CA LYS A 266 6.73 12.26 5.73
C LYS A 266 6.86 11.17 4.65
N GLY A 267 5.84 10.35 4.47
CA GLY A 267 5.88 9.09 3.72
C GLY A 267 6.05 7.89 4.67
N LEU A 268 5.52 6.73 4.27
CA LEU A 268 5.59 5.48 5.05
C LEU A 268 7.04 5.00 5.29
N THR A 269 7.96 5.43 4.44
CA THR A 269 9.40 5.35 4.67
C THR A 269 9.86 6.74 5.04
N GLY A 270 10.28 6.96 6.29
CA GLY A 270 10.99 8.17 6.69
C GLY A 270 12.34 8.25 5.98
N ASN A 271 12.33 8.57 4.69
CA ASN A 271 13.40 9.04 3.81
C ASN A 271 12.90 8.97 2.37
N HIS A 272 13.19 10.05 1.63
CA HIS A 272 12.96 10.26 0.20
C HIS A 272 12.58 9.00 -0.58
N ASP A 273 11.30 8.83 -0.88
CA ASP A 273 10.91 8.17 -2.12
C ASP A 273 11.33 9.13 -3.25
N PRO A 274 12.41 8.83 -4.01
CA PRO A 274 12.90 9.75 -5.02
C PRO A 274 12.05 9.64 -6.31
N GLY A 275 10.93 8.90 -6.25
CA GLY A 275 10.01 8.68 -7.34
C GLY A 275 10.60 7.77 -8.42
N PRO A 276 9.82 7.48 -9.48
CA PRO A 276 10.27 6.62 -10.58
C PRO A 276 11.45 7.20 -11.38
N LEU A 277 11.84 8.47 -11.12
CA LEU A 277 12.96 9.17 -11.77
C LEU A 277 14.28 9.09 -11.01
N ALA A 278 14.30 8.51 -9.81
CA ALA A 278 15.49 8.38 -8.97
C ALA A 278 16.65 7.67 -9.67
N LEU A 279 16.38 6.47 -10.18
CA LEU A 279 17.36 5.62 -10.84
C LEU A 279 17.81 6.23 -12.19
N PRO A 280 16.91 6.75 -13.07
CA PRO A 280 17.31 7.55 -14.23
C PRO A 280 18.19 8.76 -13.88
N GLY A 281 17.86 9.49 -12.82
CA GLY A 281 18.63 10.65 -12.36
C GLY A 281 20.03 10.28 -11.87
N MET A 282 20.14 9.19 -11.11
CA MET A 282 21.43 8.67 -10.65
C MET A 282 22.29 8.10 -11.78
N LEU A 283 21.68 7.45 -12.77
CA LEU A 283 22.37 7.02 -13.99
C LEU A 283 22.88 8.21 -14.80
N CYS A 284 22.12 9.31 -14.88
CA CYS A 284 22.59 10.55 -15.51
C CYS A 284 23.79 11.15 -14.77
N ILE A 285 23.76 11.18 -13.44
CA ILE A 285 24.90 11.62 -12.62
C ILE A 285 26.12 10.70 -12.84
N GLY A 286 25.91 9.38 -12.88
CA GLY A 286 26.96 8.41 -13.19
C GLY A 286 27.57 8.61 -14.58
N LEU A 287 26.76 8.98 -15.58
CA LEU A 287 27.22 9.32 -16.94
C LEU A 287 27.99 10.64 -16.97
N ILE A 288 27.58 11.65 -16.20
CA ILE A 288 28.30 12.92 -16.07
C ILE A 288 29.66 12.67 -15.42
N ILE A 289 29.72 11.89 -14.34
CA ILE A 289 30.98 11.53 -13.68
C ILE A 289 31.87 10.70 -14.61
N SER A 290 31.32 9.73 -15.32
CA SER A 290 32.07 8.91 -16.29
C SER A 290 32.60 9.75 -17.46
N GLY A 291 31.80 10.66 -18.00
CA GLY A 291 32.23 11.62 -19.03
C GLY A 291 33.30 12.58 -18.53
N SER A 292 33.23 12.98 -17.25
CA SER A 292 34.23 13.83 -16.60
C SER A 292 35.56 13.09 -16.38
N ILE A 293 35.51 11.82 -15.98
CA ILE A 293 36.69 10.95 -15.85
C ILE A 293 37.35 10.73 -17.22
N GLU A 294 36.55 10.54 -18.28
CA GLU A 294 37.04 10.41 -19.65
C GLU A 294 37.68 11.72 -20.16
N TRP A 295 37.08 12.88 -19.83
CA TRP A 295 37.64 14.21 -20.13
C TRP A 295 38.98 14.46 -19.41
N VAL A 296 39.10 14.04 -18.14
CA VAL A 296 40.37 14.08 -17.39
C VAL A 296 41.39 13.11 -17.98
N ARG A 297 40.98 11.91 -18.42
CA ARG A 297 41.85 10.93 -19.09
C ARG A 297 42.44 11.46 -20.40
N ARG A 298 41.66 12.24 -21.16
CA ARG A 298 42.09 12.90 -22.40
C ARG A 298 43.12 14.02 -22.21
N ARG A 299 43.34 14.50 -20.98
CA ARG A 299 44.40 15.47 -20.65
C ARG A 299 45.76 14.83 -20.32
N ARG A 300 45.94 13.52 -20.50
CA ARG A 300 47.29 12.92 -20.47
C ARG A 300 48.11 13.41 -21.67
N PRO A 301 49.44 13.60 -21.53
CA PRO A 301 50.27 14.24 -22.54
C PRO A 301 50.14 13.60 -23.93
N ILE A 302 50.10 14.48 -24.92
CA ILE A 302 49.89 14.22 -26.35
C ILE A 302 51.12 13.50 -26.90
N ASP A 303 51.09 12.17 -27.01
CA ASP A 303 52.07 11.43 -27.84
C ASP A 303 51.50 10.17 -28.52
N ALA A 304 50.19 9.93 -28.47
CA ALA A 304 49.60 8.72 -29.08
C ALA A 304 48.23 8.93 -29.78
N ILE A 305 47.90 10.16 -30.20
CA ILE A 305 46.67 10.46 -30.94
C ILE A 305 47.02 10.98 -32.33
N ALA A 306 47.71 10.14 -33.11
CA ALA A 306 47.71 10.25 -34.55
C ALA A 306 46.99 9.01 -35.11
N SER A 307 46.07 9.25 -36.03
CA SER A 307 45.32 8.27 -36.84
C SER A 307 44.10 7.56 -36.22
N ASN A 308 43.11 8.29 -35.70
CA ASN A 308 41.71 7.82 -35.80
C ASN A 308 40.75 9.00 -35.99
N PRO A 309 40.06 9.12 -37.14
CA PRO A 309 39.07 10.17 -37.35
C PRO A 309 37.90 10.00 -36.36
N VAL A 310 37.48 11.10 -35.74
CA VAL A 310 36.32 11.14 -34.84
C VAL A 310 35.07 10.85 -35.69
N ASP A 311 34.47 9.67 -35.50
CA ASP A 311 33.24 9.26 -36.17
C ASP A 311 32.07 10.19 -35.75
N PRO A 312 31.52 11.02 -36.66
CA PRO A 312 30.47 11.98 -36.33
C PRO A 312 29.18 11.33 -35.82
N GLY A 313 28.95 10.05 -36.14
CA GLY A 313 27.78 9.28 -35.72
C GLY A 313 27.98 8.49 -34.43
N PHE A 314 29.15 8.58 -33.77
CA PHE A 314 29.47 7.81 -32.57
C PHE A 314 28.54 8.13 -31.40
N HIS A 315 28.30 9.41 -31.15
CA HIS A 315 27.43 9.87 -30.05
C HIS A 315 25.97 9.49 -30.27
N THR A 316 25.44 9.72 -31.47
CA THR A 316 24.06 9.40 -31.83
C THR A 316 23.79 7.90 -31.74
N ARG A 317 24.70 7.05 -32.27
CA ARG A 317 24.57 5.59 -32.20
C ARG A 317 24.66 5.05 -30.78
N ASN A 318 25.52 5.62 -29.93
CA ASN A 318 25.63 5.21 -28.53
C ASN A 318 24.40 5.65 -27.74
N PHE A 319 23.86 6.84 -27.99
CA PHE A 319 22.64 7.32 -27.36
C PHE A 319 21.43 6.45 -27.72
N THR A 320 21.24 6.14 -29.01
CA THR A 320 20.15 5.25 -29.46
C THR A 320 20.30 3.86 -28.85
N TYR A 321 21.51 3.30 -28.83
CA TYR A 321 21.77 2.01 -28.19
C TYR A 321 21.41 2.01 -26.70
N MET A 322 21.80 3.06 -25.96
CA MET A 322 21.48 3.18 -24.54
C MET A 322 19.98 3.28 -24.29
N LEU A 323 19.27 4.05 -25.11
CA LEU A 323 17.81 4.18 -24.99
C LEU A 323 17.11 2.84 -25.25
N VAL A 324 17.51 2.12 -26.30
CA VAL A 324 16.96 0.79 -26.62
C VAL A 324 17.29 -0.23 -25.54
N ALA A 325 18.52 -0.23 -25.03
CA ALA A 325 18.93 -1.13 -23.95
C ALA A 325 18.17 -0.84 -22.64
N LEU A 326 17.89 0.43 -22.35
CA LEU A 326 17.10 0.83 -21.19
C LEU A 326 15.64 0.40 -21.31
N ILE A 327 15.02 0.59 -22.48
CA ILE A 327 13.66 0.11 -22.76
C ILE A 327 13.60 -1.42 -22.60
N ALA A 328 14.56 -2.13 -23.20
CA ALA A 328 14.65 -3.58 -23.09
C ALA A 328 14.81 -4.05 -21.64
N TYR A 329 15.61 -3.33 -20.84
CA TYR A 329 15.78 -3.60 -19.41
C TYR A 329 14.45 -3.45 -18.65
N VAL A 330 13.72 -2.36 -18.86
CA VAL A 330 12.43 -2.11 -18.19
C VAL A 330 11.40 -3.19 -18.55
N VAL A 331 11.36 -3.61 -19.81
CA VAL A 331 10.47 -4.69 -20.27
C VAL A 331 10.87 -6.07 -19.74
N ALA A 332 12.16 -6.29 -19.48
CA ALA A 332 12.68 -7.56 -18.97
C ALA A 332 12.37 -7.78 -17.48
N ILE A 333 12.31 -6.71 -16.65
CA ILE A 333 12.13 -6.81 -15.19
C ILE A 333 10.89 -7.62 -14.79
N PRO A 334 9.68 -7.39 -15.34
CA PRO A 334 8.50 -8.18 -14.97
C PRO A 334 8.62 -9.68 -15.31
N VAL A 335 9.46 -10.02 -16.28
CA VAL A 335 9.60 -11.40 -16.79
C VAL A 335 10.72 -12.12 -16.03
N PHE A 336 11.91 -11.54 -15.99
CA PHE A 336 13.13 -12.19 -15.50
C PHE A 336 13.56 -11.74 -14.10
N GLY A 337 12.89 -10.73 -13.54
CA GLY A 337 13.25 -10.16 -12.25
C GLY A 337 14.39 -9.15 -12.35
N PHE A 338 14.59 -8.41 -11.27
CA PHE A 338 15.53 -7.31 -11.19
C PHE A 338 16.99 -7.78 -11.33
N GLY A 339 17.37 -8.86 -10.62
CA GLY A 339 18.75 -9.35 -10.59
C GLY A 339 19.25 -9.74 -11.99
N ALA A 340 18.58 -10.69 -12.63
CA ALA A 340 18.95 -11.18 -13.96
C ALA A 340 18.92 -10.07 -15.03
N SER A 341 17.89 -9.21 -14.99
CA SER A 341 17.76 -8.10 -15.95
C SER A 341 18.89 -7.08 -15.79
N THR A 342 19.27 -6.76 -14.54
CA THR A 342 20.32 -5.78 -14.24
C THR A 342 21.68 -6.33 -14.61
N LEU A 343 21.94 -7.60 -14.31
CA LEU A 343 23.19 -8.27 -14.67
C LEU A 343 23.40 -8.27 -16.19
N CYS A 344 22.36 -8.60 -16.95
CA CYS A 344 22.38 -8.58 -18.41
C CYS A 344 22.60 -7.17 -18.96
N PHE A 345 21.81 -6.20 -18.50
CA PHE A 345 21.89 -4.80 -18.95
C PHE A 345 23.28 -4.20 -18.70
N VAL A 346 23.80 -4.32 -17.47
CA VAL A 346 25.11 -3.75 -17.11
C VAL A 346 26.24 -4.46 -17.85
N THR A 347 26.16 -5.79 -18.02
CA THR A 347 27.18 -6.54 -18.79
C THR A 347 27.23 -6.06 -20.23
N LEU A 348 26.08 -5.91 -20.90
CA LEU A 348 25.99 -5.44 -22.28
C LEU A 348 26.48 -3.99 -22.42
N LEU A 349 26.13 -3.14 -21.45
CA LEU A 349 26.54 -1.75 -21.43
C LEU A 349 28.06 -1.62 -21.26
N VAL A 350 28.64 -2.29 -20.27
CA VAL A 350 30.10 -2.26 -20.03
C VAL A 350 30.87 -2.89 -21.19
N ARG A 351 30.33 -3.95 -21.81
CA ARG A 351 30.88 -4.56 -23.02
C ARG A 351 30.90 -3.60 -24.22
N ARG A 352 29.86 -2.77 -24.35
CA ARG A 352 29.73 -1.77 -25.41
C ARG A 352 30.82 -0.68 -25.32
N PHE A 353 31.29 -0.37 -24.11
CA PHE A 353 32.37 0.58 -23.85
C PHE A 353 33.78 -0.05 -23.90
N GLY A 354 33.91 -1.25 -24.47
CA GLY A 354 35.21 -1.84 -24.81
C GLY A 354 35.82 -2.74 -23.72
N ALA A 355 35.09 -3.02 -22.63
CA ALA A 355 35.54 -3.99 -21.65
C ALA A 355 35.51 -5.43 -22.20
N SER A 356 36.41 -6.29 -21.73
CA SER A 356 36.33 -7.72 -22.00
C SER A 356 35.08 -8.33 -21.35
N TRP A 357 34.55 -9.42 -21.91
CA TRP A 357 33.36 -10.10 -21.35
C TRP A 357 33.51 -10.49 -19.88
N ARG A 358 34.71 -10.90 -19.48
CA ARG A 358 35.03 -11.24 -18.08
C ARG A 358 34.97 -10.01 -17.17
N ALA A 359 35.55 -8.89 -17.59
CA ALA A 359 35.53 -7.65 -16.83
C ALA A 359 34.11 -7.05 -16.75
N ALA A 360 33.34 -7.13 -17.84
CA ALA A 360 31.96 -6.67 -17.89
C ALA A 360 31.05 -7.47 -16.94
N ALA A 361 31.15 -8.80 -16.95
CA ALA A 361 30.38 -9.65 -16.05
C ALA A 361 30.75 -9.42 -14.57
N ALA A 362 32.05 -9.32 -14.26
CA ALA A 362 32.51 -9.03 -12.90
C ALA A 362 32.01 -7.67 -12.40
N GLY A 363 32.11 -6.62 -13.22
CA GLY A 363 31.58 -5.29 -12.90
C GLY A 363 30.06 -5.28 -12.72
N ALA A 364 29.32 -6.04 -13.55
CA ALA A 364 27.88 -6.16 -13.44
C ALA A 364 27.44 -6.83 -12.13
N ILE A 365 28.14 -7.87 -11.67
CA ILE A 365 27.88 -8.53 -10.38
C ILE A 365 28.06 -7.52 -9.24
N VAL A 366 29.17 -6.78 -9.22
CA VAL A 366 29.45 -5.80 -8.17
C VAL A 366 28.41 -4.68 -8.14
N ILE A 367 28.08 -4.12 -9.30
CA ILE A 367 27.08 -3.05 -9.42
C ILE A 367 25.71 -3.57 -8.99
N ALA A 368 25.30 -4.74 -9.48
CA ALA A 368 24.02 -5.33 -9.12
C ALA A 368 23.94 -5.57 -7.60
N PHE A 369 25.01 -6.09 -6.98
CA PHE A 369 25.08 -6.34 -5.55
C PHE A 369 25.02 -5.05 -4.72
N ILE A 370 25.71 -3.99 -5.13
CA ILE A 370 25.64 -2.67 -4.47
C ILE A 370 24.21 -2.11 -4.55
N VAL A 371 23.58 -2.20 -5.72
CA VAL A 371 22.19 -1.74 -5.90
C VAL A 371 21.24 -2.60 -5.06
N TRP A 372 21.45 -3.91 -5.00
CA TRP A 372 20.67 -4.78 -4.14
C TRP A 372 20.82 -4.42 -2.66
N ILE A 373 22.03 -4.21 -2.15
CA ILE A 373 22.26 -3.75 -0.77
C ILE A 373 21.52 -2.44 -0.54
N LEU A 374 21.67 -1.47 -1.43
CA LEU A 374 21.04 -0.17 -1.28
C LEU A 374 19.49 -0.28 -1.20
N PHE A 375 18.88 -1.02 -2.12
CA PHE A 375 17.41 -1.10 -2.17
C PHE A 375 16.83 -2.04 -1.11
N VAL A 376 17.42 -3.21 -0.91
CA VAL A 376 16.88 -4.23 0.00
C VAL A 376 17.30 -3.98 1.43
N VAL A 377 18.58 -3.62 1.67
CA VAL A 377 19.09 -3.41 3.03
C VAL A 377 18.85 -1.97 3.49
N SER A 378 19.19 -0.96 2.68
CA SER A 378 19.06 0.43 3.11
C SER A 378 17.64 0.99 2.94
N PHE A 379 16.96 0.70 1.83
CA PHE A 379 15.61 1.22 1.56
C PHE A 379 14.48 0.24 1.92
N ARG A 380 14.80 -1.01 2.28
CA ARG A 380 13.82 -2.07 2.58
C ARG A 380 12.74 -2.25 1.50
N VAL A 381 13.11 -2.01 0.25
CA VAL A 381 12.26 -2.21 -0.93
C VAL A 381 12.44 -3.63 -1.43
N GLN A 382 11.33 -4.36 -1.60
CA GLN A 382 11.36 -5.66 -2.27
C GLN A 382 11.56 -5.46 -3.77
N LEU A 383 12.61 -6.06 -4.32
CA LEU A 383 12.90 -6.02 -5.74
C LEU A 383 12.08 -7.10 -6.49
N PRO A 384 11.59 -6.82 -7.71
CA PRO A 384 10.84 -7.80 -8.49
C PRO A 384 11.64 -9.08 -8.75
N THR A 385 11.07 -10.25 -8.44
CA THR A 385 11.67 -11.57 -8.70
C THR A 385 11.33 -12.14 -10.07
N GLY A 386 10.46 -11.45 -10.82
CA GLY A 386 9.98 -11.88 -12.13
C GLY A 386 9.05 -13.10 -12.07
N ARG A 387 8.62 -13.58 -13.23
CA ARG A 387 7.71 -14.74 -13.34
C ARG A 387 8.33 -16.06 -12.90
N PHE A 388 9.66 -16.14 -12.91
CA PHE A 388 10.40 -17.34 -12.56
C PHE A 388 10.77 -17.42 -11.07
N GLY A 389 10.42 -16.39 -10.27
CA GLY A 389 10.68 -16.38 -8.83
C GLY A 389 12.15 -16.47 -8.47
N LEU A 390 13.05 -16.05 -9.37
CA LEU A 390 14.48 -16.13 -9.12
C LEU A 390 14.85 -15.13 -8.03
N PRO A 391 15.47 -15.58 -6.91
CA PRO A 391 16.06 -14.67 -5.96
C PRO A 391 17.22 -13.90 -6.60
N PHE A 392 17.58 -12.77 -6.00
CA PHE A 392 18.71 -11.95 -6.45
C PHE A 392 20.04 -12.73 -6.39
#